data_AF-A0A672LIY5-F1
#
_entry.id   AF-A0A672LIY5-F1
#
_cell.length_a   1.000
_cell.length_b   1.000
_cell.length_c   1.000
_cell.angle_alpha   90.00
_cell.angle_beta   90.00
_cell.angle_gamma   90.00
#
_symmetry.space_group_name_H-M   'P 1'
#
loop_
_entity.id
_entity.type
_entity.pdbx_description
1 polymer ?
#
loop_
_entity_poly.entity_id
_entity_poly.type
_entity_poly.pdbx_seq_one_letter_code
_entity_poly.pdbx_strand_id
1 'polypeptide(L)'
;MCPYTDMPRQFPKIVLSDVDEEVRLLAEKVYASALKEEDTKDALSMYTVPEDCPIGLQEAKQRELLRELAEQQSEESAKRSKSFKMSRSQSMSLQIPLSTDSVRGVVTPLISPSSTCSSISQNFLEYQRVTISGDYCAGITVEDYEQAAKSLLKALFIREKYSKLAYHRFPRTTAQFLRNAANERWTEEDEILPGTSVFA
;
A
#
# COMPACT_ATOMS: atom_id res chain seq x y z
N MET A 1 -42.81 11.33 4.15
CA MET A 1 -42.72 11.05 5.60
C MET A 1 -41.96 9.74 5.76
N CYS A 2 -40.69 9.78 6.16
CA CYS A 2 -39.91 8.58 6.41
C CYS A 2 -40.19 8.10 7.85
N PRO A 3 -40.62 6.85 8.08
CA PRO A 3 -40.91 6.33 9.40
C PRO A 3 -39.59 5.79 10.00
N TYR A 4 -38.63 6.66 10.29
CA TYR A 4 -37.53 6.29 11.17
C TYR A 4 -37.99 6.60 12.58
N THR A 5 -38.67 5.62 13.15
CA THR A 5 -39.06 5.58 14.56
C THR A 5 -37.83 5.78 15.42
N ASP A 6 -37.84 6.90 16.14
CA ASP A 6 -37.19 7.18 17.41
C ASP A 6 -36.39 6.00 18.00
N MET A 7 -35.10 5.95 17.69
CA MET A 7 -34.15 5.18 18.49
C MET A 7 -33.50 6.16 19.47
N PRO A 8 -33.82 6.10 20.77
CA PRO A 8 -33.27 7.03 21.74
C PRO A 8 -31.75 6.85 21.76
N ARG A 9 -31.03 7.91 21.41
CA ARG A 9 -29.58 7.95 21.45
C ARG A 9 -29.15 7.69 22.90
N GLN A 10 -28.59 6.52 23.16
CA GLN A 10 -28.18 6.12 24.51
C GLN A 10 -27.02 6.97 25.04
N PHE A 11 -26.29 7.64 24.15
CA PHE A 11 -25.26 8.60 24.51
C PHE A 11 -25.80 10.03 24.51
N PRO A 12 -25.77 10.71 25.66
CA PRO A 12 -26.03 12.14 25.75
C PRO A 12 -25.18 12.88 24.71
N LYS A 13 -25.80 13.81 23.99
CA LYS A 13 -25.04 14.73 23.14
C LYS A 13 -24.21 15.61 24.08
N ILE A 14 -22.90 15.55 23.96
CA ILE A 14 -21.99 16.41 24.73
C ILE A 14 -22.32 17.85 24.35
N VAL A 15 -22.73 18.64 25.34
CA VAL A 15 -22.91 20.09 25.21
C VAL A 15 -21.64 20.71 25.79
N LEU A 16 -20.94 21.50 24.99
CA LEU A 16 -19.71 22.16 25.42
C LEU A 16 -20.01 23.05 26.64
N SER A 17 -19.27 22.85 27.71
CA SER A 17 -19.36 23.64 28.95
C SER A 17 -18.29 24.73 28.97
N ASP A 18 -18.44 25.73 29.85
CA ASP A 18 -17.46 26.81 30.01
C ASP A 18 -16.04 26.30 30.38
N VAL A 19 -15.93 25.14 31.03
CA VAL A 19 -14.65 24.49 31.34
C VAL A 19 -13.95 23.98 30.07
N ASP A 20 -14.72 23.55 29.06
CA ASP A 20 -14.17 23.10 27.78
C ASP A 20 -13.60 24.26 26.95
N GLU A 21 -14.09 25.49 27.20
CA GLU A 21 -13.58 26.71 26.58
C GLU A 21 -12.18 27.08 27.10
N GLU A 22 -11.91 26.93 28.39
CA GLU A 22 -10.56 27.13 28.93
C GLU A 22 -9.55 26.14 28.34
N VAL A 23 -9.96 24.88 28.15
CA VAL A 23 -9.15 23.85 27.51
C VAL A 23 -8.89 24.19 26.04
N ARG A 24 -9.91 24.72 25.33
CA ARG A 24 -9.75 25.18 23.94
C ARG A 24 -8.73 26.32 23.84
N LEU A 25 -8.82 27.32 24.71
CA LEU A 25 -7.88 28.45 24.75
C LEU A 25 -6.46 28.00 25.07
N LEU A 26 -6.30 27.03 25.98
CA LEU A 26 -5.00 26.46 26.30
C LEU A 26 -4.40 25.73 25.07
N ALA A 27 -5.21 24.91 24.39
CA ALA A 27 -4.78 24.21 23.18
C ALA A 27 -4.36 25.19 22.07
N GLU A 28 -5.13 26.26 21.86
CA GLU A 28 -4.81 27.30 20.89
C GLU A 28 -3.50 28.01 21.23
N LYS A 29 -3.29 28.35 22.52
CA LYS A 29 -2.04 28.97 22.98
C LYS A 29 -0.83 28.07 22.76
N VAL A 30 -0.94 26.77 23.05
CA VAL A 30 0.14 25.79 22.85
C VAL A 30 0.49 25.66 21.36
N TYR A 31 -0.54 25.57 20.50
CA TYR A 31 -0.35 25.49 19.05
C TYR A 31 0.32 26.75 18.49
N ALA A 32 -0.13 27.93 18.92
CA ALA A 32 0.46 29.21 18.52
C ALA A 32 1.90 29.38 19.02
N SER A 33 2.25 28.84 20.19
CA SER A 33 3.65 28.86 20.66
C SER A 33 4.55 27.95 19.85
N ALA A 34 4.09 26.76 19.44
CA ALA A 34 4.90 25.82 18.65
C ALA A 34 5.23 26.39 17.26
N LEU A 35 4.28 27.06 16.60
CA LEU A 35 4.50 27.70 15.30
C LEU A 35 5.47 28.90 15.36
N LYS A 36 5.53 29.61 16.50
CA LYS A 36 6.44 30.75 16.66
C LYS A 36 7.90 30.35 16.91
N GLU A 37 8.14 29.09 17.25
CA GLU A 37 9.50 28.57 17.50
C GLU A 37 10.23 28.18 16.20
N GLU A 38 9.48 27.99 15.10
CA GLU A 38 9.98 27.59 13.77
C GLU A 38 10.76 28.70 13.02
N ASP A 39 10.71 29.96 13.50
CA ASP A 39 11.51 31.07 12.94
C ASP A 39 13.01 30.99 13.33
N THR A 40 13.41 30.03 14.15
CA THR A 40 14.82 29.70 14.38
C THR A 40 15.35 28.91 13.18
N LYS A 41 16.09 29.58 12.30
CA LYS A 41 16.64 29.08 11.02
C LYS A 41 17.50 27.80 11.08
N ASP A 42 17.73 27.22 12.26
CA ASP A 42 18.42 25.93 12.45
C ASP A 42 17.46 24.75 12.66
N ALA A 43 16.14 24.99 12.74
CA ALA A 43 15.14 23.94 12.79
C ALA A 43 14.82 23.42 11.38
N LEU A 44 15.84 22.89 10.68
CA LEU A 44 15.56 21.91 9.63
C LEU A 44 14.73 20.79 10.28
N SER A 45 13.48 20.63 9.85
CA SER A 45 12.62 19.51 10.23
C SER A 45 13.46 18.23 10.30
N MET A 46 13.28 17.44 11.36
CA MET A 46 14.01 16.19 11.60
C MET A 46 13.94 15.19 10.42
N TYR A 47 13.04 15.44 9.46
CA TYR A 47 12.82 14.64 8.27
C TYR A 47 13.24 15.32 6.95
N THR A 48 13.73 16.57 6.98
CA THR A 48 14.26 17.23 5.78
C THR A 48 15.66 16.74 5.50
N VAL A 49 15.84 16.09 4.35
CA VAL A 49 17.14 15.64 3.86
C VAL A 49 17.96 16.88 3.46
N PRO A 50 19.22 17.00 3.91
CA PRO A 50 20.11 18.05 3.43
C PRO A 50 20.18 18.04 1.90
N GLU A 51 20.01 19.19 1.25
CA GLU A 51 20.02 19.27 -0.22
C GLU A 51 21.34 18.79 -0.84
N ASP A 52 22.45 18.89 -0.10
CA ASP A 52 23.76 18.41 -0.53
C ASP A 52 24.00 16.94 -0.16
N CYS A 53 23.14 16.03 -0.65
CA CYS A 53 23.43 14.60 -0.55
C CYS A 53 24.51 14.21 -1.57
N PRO A 54 25.73 13.82 -1.15
CA PRO A 54 26.85 13.57 -2.06
C PRO A 54 26.55 12.47 -3.09
N ILE A 55 25.72 11.49 -2.73
CA ILE A 55 25.31 10.39 -3.61
C ILE A 55 24.35 10.89 -4.70
N GLY A 56 23.43 11.80 -4.37
CA GLY A 56 22.48 12.37 -5.34
C GLY A 56 23.16 13.21 -6.41
N LEU A 57 24.18 13.99 -6.02
CA LEU A 57 24.98 14.77 -6.95
C LEU A 57 25.77 13.89 -7.94
N GLN A 58 26.36 12.81 -7.43
CA GLN A 58 27.10 11.87 -8.27
C GLN A 58 26.18 11.14 -9.25
N GLU A 59 25.00 10.72 -8.80
CA GLU A 59 24.02 10.04 -9.64
C GLU A 59 23.44 10.97 -10.72
N ALA A 60 23.17 12.24 -10.40
CA ALA A 60 22.71 13.24 -11.36
C ALA A 60 23.74 13.45 -12.49
N LYS A 61 25.02 13.60 -12.13
CA LYS A 61 26.11 13.73 -13.10
C LYS A 61 26.27 12.50 -13.99
N GLN A 62 26.13 11.31 -13.41
CA GLN A 62 26.23 10.06 -14.17
C GLN A 62 25.04 9.87 -15.13
N ARG A 63 23.82 10.27 -14.72
CA ARG A 63 22.63 10.27 -15.59
C ARG A 63 22.76 11.22 -16.78
N GLU A 64 23.31 12.41 -16.57
CA GLU A 64 23.53 13.39 -17.63
C GLU A 64 24.51 12.85 -18.69
N LEU A 65 25.65 12.30 -18.25
CA LEU A 65 26.64 11.67 -19.14
C LEU A 65 26.04 10.53 -19.98
N LEU A 66 25.24 9.65 -19.37
CA LEU A 66 24.58 8.56 -20.09
C LEU A 66 23.60 9.07 -21.15
N ARG A 67 22.90 10.18 -20.87
CA ARG A 67 21.98 10.81 -21.81
C ARG A 67 22.72 11.36 -23.04
N GLU A 68 23.86 12.02 -22.84
CA GLU A 68 24.70 12.52 -23.95
C GLU A 68 25.23 11.39 -24.82
N LEU A 69 25.74 10.30 -24.21
CA LEU A 69 26.23 9.13 -24.97
C LEU A 69 25.11 8.48 -25.80
N ALA A 70 23.89 8.39 -25.25
CA ALA A 70 22.75 7.85 -25.98
C ALA A 70 22.32 8.75 -27.15
N GLU A 71 22.38 10.08 -26.98
CA GLU A 71 22.09 11.04 -28.06
C GLU A 71 23.12 10.94 -29.19
N GLN A 72 24.42 10.86 -28.85
CA GLN A 72 25.49 10.66 -29.84
C GLN A 72 25.31 9.35 -30.62
N GLN A 73 25.02 8.24 -29.93
CA GLN A 73 24.77 6.95 -30.57
C GLN A 73 23.54 7.00 -31.49
N SER A 74 22.47 7.67 -31.06
CA SER A 74 21.24 7.85 -31.85
C SER A 74 21.54 8.61 -33.14
N GLU A 75 22.28 9.72 -33.07
CA GLU A 75 22.68 10.49 -34.24
C GLU A 75 23.57 9.70 -35.21
N GLU A 76 24.55 8.95 -34.68
CA GLU A 76 25.44 8.12 -35.49
C GLU A 76 24.66 7.01 -36.20
N SER A 77 23.73 6.35 -35.50
CA SER A 77 22.87 5.31 -36.07
C SER A 77 21.94 5.87 -37.16
N ALA A 78 21.44 7.09 -36.99
CA ALA A 78 20.65 7.80 -37.99
C ALA A 78 21.48 8.15 -39.22
N LYS A 79 22.73 8.60 -39.05
CA LYS A 79 23.68 8.88 -40.15
C LYS A 79 24.07 7.60 -40.90
N ARG A 80 24.36 6.50 -40.17
CA ARG A 80 24.71 5.19 -40.73
C ARG A 80 23.56 4.55 -41.49
N SER A 81 22.33 4.60 -40.96
CA SER A 81 21.14 4.08 -41.65
C SER A 81 20.79 4.86 -42.92
N LYS A 82 20.96 6.20 -42.91
CA LYS A 82 20.84 7.02 -44.12
C LYS A 82 21.87 6.64 -45.19
N SER A 83 23.13 6.43 -44.80
CA SER A 83 24.18 5.96 -45.73
C SER A 83 23.89 4.59 -46.31
N PHE A 84 23.40 3.65 -45.49
CA PHE A 84 23.04 2.30 -45.95
C PHE A 84 21.84 2.29 -46.91
N LYS A 85 20.90 3.24 -46.77
CA LYS A 85 19.79 3.42 -47.71
C LYS A 85 20.24 3.98 -49.07
N MET A 86 21.30 4.81 -49.09
CA MET A 86 21.87 5.37 -50.33
C MET A 86 22.62 4.32 -51.16
N SER A 87 23.28 3.35 -50.53
CA SER A 87 24.03 2.29 -51.25
C SER A 87 23.13 1.23 -51.89
N ARG A 88 21.95 0.94 -51.31
CA ARG A 88 21.01 -0.05 -51.86
C ARG A 88 20.37 0.39 -53.19
N SER A 89 20.40 1.67 -53.52
CA SER A 89 19.86 2.19 -54.79
C SER A 89 20.80 2.01 -56.00
N GLN A 90 22.02 1.49 -55.80
CA GLN A 90 23.02 1.34 -56.88
C GLN A 90 23.35 -0.11 -57.29
N SER A 91 22.69 -1.12 -56.73
CA SER A 91 23.00 -2.52 -57.10
C SER A 91 21.88 -3.15 -57.92
N MET A 92 22.18 -3.31 -59.21
CA MET A 92 21.44 -4.08 -60.20
C MET A 92 21.28 -5.54 -59.78
N SER A 93 20.09 -6.06 -60.06
CA SER A 93 19.63 -7.44 -59.91
C SER A 93 20.58 -8.48 -60.50
N LEU A 94 20.94 -9.50 -59.72
CA LEU A 94 21.26 -10.84 -60.22
C LEU A 94 20.66 -11.90 -59.28
N GLN A 95 19.72 -12.68 -59.83
CA GLN A 95 19.37 -14.03 -59.36
C GLN A 95 20.58 -14.94 -59.71
N ILE A 96 20.89 -16.14 -59.17
CA ILE A 96 20.12 -17.35 -58.82
C ILE A 96 21.06 -18.26 -57.91
N PRO A 97 20.89 -19.59 -57.70
CA PRO A 97 20.22 -20.34 -56.61
C PRO A 97 21.12 -21.19 -55.65
N LEU A 98 20.47 -21.64 -54.56
CA LEU A 98 20.43 -22.99 -53.91
C LEU A 98 21.69 -23.88 -53.86
N SER A 99 22.12 -24.25 -52.64
CA SER A 99 22.27 -25.66 -52.21
C SER A 99 22.70 -25.82 -50.72
N THR A 100 21.84 -26.51 -49.95
CA THR A 100 22.12 -27.52 -48.88
C THR A 100 23.06 -27.14 -47.73
N ASP A 101 22.73 -27.28 -46.44
CA ASP A 101 22.11 -28.44 -45.79
C ASP A 101 21.68 -28.05 -44.35
N SER A 102 20.45 -28.38 -43.92
CA SER A 102 20.15 -28.45 -42.49
C SER A 102 18.89 -29.29 -42.24
N VAL A 103 19.14 -30.37 -41.52
CA VAL A 103 18.29 -31.54 -41.29
C VAL A 103 17.04 -31.18 -40.49
N ARG A 104 15.86 -31.50 -41.03
CA ARG A 104 14.60 -31.59 -40.28
C ARG A 104 14.63 -32.82 -39.37
N GLY A 105 14.66 -32.61 -38.06
CA GLY A 105 14.27 -33.60 -37.06
C GLY A 105 12.86 -33.28 -36.55
N VAL A 106 11.87 -34.04 -36.99
CA VAL A 106 10.51 -34.05 -36.43
C VAL A 106 10.53 -34.93 -35.18
N VAL A 107 10.10 -34.38 -34.04
CA VAL A 107 9.53 -35.19 -32.95
C VAL A 107 8.45 -34.37 -32.25
N THR A 108 7.20 -34.75 -32.49
CA THR A 108 6.07 -34.56 -31.56
C THR A 108 6.08 -35.77 -30.62
N PRO A 109 5.73 -35.64 -29.32
CA PRO A 109 4.33 -35.55 -28.88
C PRO A 109 4.21 -34.55 -27.68
N LEU A 110 3.10 -34.20 -27.05
CA LEU A 110 1.80 -34.80 -26.80
C LEU A 110 0.90 -33.64 -26.32
N ILE A 111 -0.34 -33.60 -26.80
CA ILE A 111 -1.35 -32.63 -26.37
C ILE A 111 -1.85 -33.04 -24.97
N SER A 112 -1.70 -32.13 -23.99
CA SER A 112 -2.51 -32.13 -22.76
C SER A 112 -3.48 -30.94 -22.83
N PRO A 113 -4.78 -31.12 -22.53
CA PRO A 113 -5.78 -30.11 -22.79
C PRO A 113 -5.89 -29.11 -21.64
N SER A 114 -6.24 -27.88 -22.02
CA SER A 114 -6.97 -26.90 -21.20
C SER A 114 -6.18 -26.15 -20.13
N SER A 115 -5.54 -25.06 -20.55
CA SER A 115 -5.77 -23.76 -19.90
C SER A 115 -5.51 -22.66 -20.92
N THR A 116 -6.56 -22.33 -21.66
CA THR A 116 -6.65 -21.14 -22.49
C THR A 116 -6.60 -19.91 -21.57
N CYS A 117 -5.41 -19.38 -21.31
CA CYS A 117 -5.26 -17.98 -20.97
C CYS A 117 -4.25 -17.39 -21.95
N SER A 118 -4.82 -16.71 -22.94
CA SER A 118 -4.16 -15.89 -23.93
C SER A 118 -3.06 -15.04 -23.30
N SER A 119 -1.88 -15.05 -23.92
CA SER A 119 -0.96 -13.91 -24.05
C SER A 119 -1.27 -12.68 -23.18
N ILE A 120 -1.09 -12.79 -21.86
CA ILE A 120 -0.87 -11.61 -21.04
C ILE A 120 0.64 -11.46 -20.99
N SER A 121 1.19 -10.71 -21.95
CA SER A 121 2.46 -10.02 -21.75
C SER A 121 2.23 -8.93 -20.68
N GLN A 122 1.97 -9.35 -19.45
CA GLN A 122 2.09 -8.50 -18.28
C GLN A 122 3.51 -8.71 -17.82
N ASN A 123 4.26 -7.61 -17.79
CA ASN A 123 5.45 -7.48 -16.95
C ASN A 123 5.03 -7.77 -15.50
N PHE A 124 4.94 -9.06 -15.14
CA PHE A 124 4.62 -9.48 -13.80
C PHE A 124 5.92 -9.34 -13.02
N LEU A 125 5.99 -8.28 -12.22
CA LEU A 125 7.12 -8.06 -11.34
C LEU A 125 7.21 -9.25 -10.39
N GLU A 126 8.23 -10.08 -10.58
CA GLU A 126 8.57 -11.13 -9.63
C GLU A 126 9.19 -10.46 -8.41
N TYR A 127 8.37 -10.17 -7.42
CA TYR A 127 8.84 -9.63 -6.15
C TYR A 127 9.63 -10.71 -5.41
N GLN A 128 10.83 -10.35 -4.96
CA GLN A 128 11.57 -11.17 -4.01
C GLN A 128 10.76 -11.26 -2.71
N ARG A 129 10.25 -12.45 -2.42
CA ARG A 129 9.55 -12.70 -1.15
C ARG A 129 10.58 -12.96 -0.07
N VAL A 130 10.73 -12.02 0.84
CA VAL A 130 11.48 -12.22 2.08
C VAL A 130 10.50 -12.68 3.14
N THR A 131 10.77 -13.83 3.77
CA THR A 131 10.01 -14.28 4.94
C THR A 131 10.76 -13.81 6.17
N ILE A 132 10.14 -12.93 6.96
CA ILE A 132 10.69 -12.47 8.23
C ILE A 132 10.05 -13.35 9.31
N SER A 133 10.86 -14.19 9.97
CA SER A 133 10.42 -14.95 11.14
C SER A 133 10.32 -14.01 12.34
N GLY A 134 9.22 -14.15 13.10
CA GLY A 134 8.95 -13.35 14.29
C GLY A 134 9.56 -13.93 15.58
N ASP A 135 10.61 -14.73 15.46
CA ASP A 135 11.32 -15.35 16.59
C ASP A 135 12.17 -14.34 17.37
N TYR A 136 12.51 -13.20 16.77
CA TYR A 136 13.20 -12.10 17.43
C TYR A 136 12.21 -11.00 17.88
N CYS A 137 11.84 -11.01 19.16
CA CYS A 137 11.14 -9.89 19.78
C CYS A 137 12.05 -8.66 19.70
N ALA A 138 11.66 -7.62 18.98
CA ALA A 138 12.45 -6.41 18.74
C ALA A 138 12.67 -5.59 20.03
N GLY A 139 13.50 -6.08 20.95
CA GLY A 139 13.78 -5.44 22.24
C GLY A 139 12.58 -5.37 23.21
N ILE A 140 11.46 -6.03 22.88
CA ILE A 140 10.23 -6.04 23.70
C ILE A 140 10.26 -7.27 24.63
N THR A 141 9.99 -7.05 25.92
CA THR A 141 9.98 -8.14 26.90
C THR A 141 8.66 -8.91 26.85
N VAL A 142 8.66 -10.14 27.38
CA VAL A 142 7.42 -10.96 27.47
C VAL A 142 6.36 -10.26 28.32
N GLU A 143 6.76 -9.55 29.37
CA GLU A 143 5.85 -8.78 30.23
C GLU A 143 5.13 -7.68 29.44
N ASP A 144 5.84 -6.98 28.56
CA ASP A 144 5.25 -5.93 27.72
C ASP A 144 4.18 -6.51 26.77
N TYR A 145 4.42 -7.70 26.21
CA TYR A 145 3.42 -8.40 25.40
C TYR A 145 2.19 -8.80 26.21
N GLU A 146 2.37 -9.31 27.42
CA GLU A 146 1.27 -9.68 28.29
C GLU A 146 0.42 -8.46 28.66
N GLN A 147 1.08 -7.35 29.02
CA GLN A 147 0.40 -6.09 29.34
C GLN A 147 -0.31 -5.51 28.10
N ALA A 148 0.32 -5.54 26.93
CA ALA A 148 -0.28 -5.12 25.67
C ALA A 148 -1.52 -5.98 25.34
N ALA A 149 -1.44 -7.31 25.48
CA ALA A 149 -2.56 -8.20 25.24
C ALA A 149 -3.74 -7.94 26.20
N LYS A 150 -3.46 -7.79 27.51
CA LYS A 150 -4.48 -7.45 28.52
C LYS A 150 -5.15 -6.11 28.23
N SER A 151 -4.38 -5.09 27.85
CA SER A 151 -4.91 -3.76 27.53
C SER A 151 -5.73 -3.76 26.24
N LEU A 152 -5.29 -4.49 25.20
CA LEU A 152 -6.04 -4.68 23.97
C LEU A 152 -7.38 -5.37 24.24
N LEU A 153 -7.38 -6.43 25.05
CA LEU A 153 -8.61 -7.14 25.41
C LEU A 153 -9.61 -6.21 26.11
N LYS A 154 -9.15 -5.40 27.07
CA LYS A 154 -9.98 -4.37 27.73
C LYS A 154 -10.52 -3.35 26.74
N ALA A 155 -9.69 -2.85 25.83
CA ALA A 155 -10.10 -1.88 24.81
C ALA A 155 -11.15 -2.47 23.86
N LEU A 156 -11.02 -3.75 23.49
CA LEU A 156 -12.00 -4.45 22.66
C LEU A 156 -13.35 -4.62 23.37
N PHE A 157 -13.37 -4.96 24.66
CA PHE A 157 -14.63 -5.01 25.44
C PHE A 157 -15.32 -3.65 25.50
N ILE A 158 -14.57 -2.57 25.71
CA ILE A 158 -15.10 -1.21 25.66
C ILE A 158 -15.66 -0.95 24.25
N ARG A 159 -14.88 -1.22 23.21
CA ARG A 159 -15.32 -0.99 21.82
C ARG A 159 -16.59 -1.76 21.50
N GLU A 160 -16.70 -3.03 21.90
CA GLU A 160 -17.90 -3.84 21.70
C GLU A 160 -19.09 -3.21 22.43
N LYS A 161 -18.97 -2.96 23.74
CA LYS A 161 -20.04 -2.35 24.55
C LYS A 161 -20.56 -1.06 23.92
N TYR A 162 -19.67 -0.13 23.59
CA TYR A 162 -20.06 1.17 23.05
C TYR A 162 -20.54 1.09 21.60
N SER A 163 -20.05 0.13 20.81
CA SER A 163 -20.62 -0.17 19.49
C SER A 163 -22.06 -0.66 19.63
N LYS A 164 -22.34 -1.52 20.62
CA LYS A 164 -23.70 -1.98 20.89
C LYS A 164 -24.64 -0.84 21.26
N LEU A 165 -24.20 0.03 22.18
CA LEU A 165 -24.98 1.19 22.61
C LEU A 165 -25.20 2.24 21.48
N ALA A 166 -24.24 2.34 20.55
CA ALA A 166 -24.33 3.22 19.39
C ALA A 166 -25.03 2.59 18.18
N TYR A 167 -25.51 1.35 18.30
CA TYR A 167 -26.04 0.56 17.18
C TYR A 167 -25.06 0.44 15.98
N HIS A 168 -23.76 0.38 16.26
CA HIS A 168 -22.73 0.16 15.26
C HIS A 168 -22.45 -1.34 15.09
N ARG A 169 -22.12 -1.76 13.86
CA ARG A 169 -21.63 -3.12 13.60
C ARG A 169 -20.29 -3.31 14.30
N PHE A 170 -20.16 -4.42 15.03
CA PHE A 170 -18.90 -4.89 15.59
C PHE A 170 -18.49 -6.20 14.88
N PRO A 171 -17.20 -6.43 14.58
CA PRO A 171 -16.78 -7.62 13.84
C PRO A 171 -17.14 -8.92 14.55
N ARG A 172 -17.84 -9.83 13.85
CA ARG A 172 -18.32 -11.11 14.39
C ARG A 172 -17.19 -12.00 14.90
N THR A 173 -16.10 -12.11 14.14
CA THR A 173 -14.93 -12.90 14.53
C THR A 173 -14.37 -12.42 15.86
N THR A 174 -14.17 -11.11 16.00
CA THR A 174 -13.70 -10.50 17.25
C THR A 174 -14.67 -10.74 18.40
N ALA A 175 -15.98 -10.58 18.19
CA ALA A 175 -16.99 -10.84 19.21
C ALA A 175 -16.94 -12.28 19.73
N GLN A 176 -16.76 -13.27 18.85
CA GLN A 176 -16.61 -14.68 19.22
C GLN A 176 -15.40 -14.91 20.12
N PHE A 177 -14.25 -14.32 19.78
CA PHE A 177 -13.05 -14.42 20.63
C PHE A 177 -13.24 -13.76 21.99
N LEU A 178 -13.94 -12.61 22.06
CA LEU A 178 -14.25 -11.92 23.32
C LEU A 178 -15.16 -12.77 24.22
N ARG A 179 -16.19 -13.40 23.66
CA ARG A 179 -17.08 -14.32 24.39
C ARG A 179 -16.32 -15.53 24.92
N ASN A 180 -15.49 -16.16 24.09
CA ASN A 180 -14.64 -17.26 24.51
C ASN A 180 -13.69 -16.85 25.65
N ALA A 181 -13.08 -15.65 25.57
CA ALA A 181 -12.24 -15.11 26.63
C ALA A 181 -13.02 -14.82 27.93
N ALA A 182 -14.32 -14.54 27.83
CA ALA A 182 -15.24 -14.38 28.95
C ALA A 182 -15.87 -15.70 29.43
N ASN A 183 -15.52 -16.86 28.83
CA ASN A 183 -16.16 -18.16 29.05
C ASN A 183 -17.66 -18.21 28.72
N GLU A 184 -18.09 -17.39 27.77
CA GLU A 184 -19.47 -17.32 27.29
C GLU A 184 -19.58 -17.87 25.87
N ARG A 185 -20.77 -18.33 25.47
CA ARG A 185 -21.05 -18.70 24.07
C ARG A 185 -21.57 -17.50 23.31
N TRP A 186 -20.98 -17.24 22.15
CA TRP A 186 -21.49 -16.24 21.21
C TRP A 186 -22.84 -16.71 20.62
N THR A 187 -23.85 -15.85 20.65
CA THR A 187 -25.19 -16.08 20.06
C THR A 187 -25.44 -15.10 18.91
N GLU A 188 -26.38 -15.41 18.02
CA GLU A 188 -26.73 -14.51 16.91
C GLU A 188 -27.38 -13.20 17.39
N GLU A 189 -27.99 -13.22 18.59
CA GLU A 189 -28.54 -12.04 19.27
C GLU A 189 -27.47 -11.01 19.68
N ASP A 190 -26.20 -11.42 19.76
CA ASP A 190 -25.08 -10.52 20.01
C ASP A 190 -24.70 -9.68 18.76
N GLU A 191 -25.16 -10.09 17.58
CA GLU A 191 -24.87 -9.40 16.32
C GLU A 191 -25.82 -8.22 16.11
N ILE A 192 -25.25 -7.03 15.98
CA ILE A 192 -26.02 -5.81 15.67
C ILE A 192 -25.89 -5.53 14.17
N LEU A 193 -27.05 -5.51 13.52
CA LEU A 193 -27.22 -5.18 12.11
C LEU A 193 -27.96 -3.85 11.97
N PRO A 194 -27.24 -2.71 11.88
CA PRO A 194 -27.87 -1.42 11.66
C PRO A 194 -28.53 -1.40 10.28
N GLY A 195 -29.82 -1.11 10.26
CA GLY A 195 -30.61 -0.95 9.04
C GLY A 195 -31.45 -2.16 8.62
N THR A 196 -31.37 -3.29 9.34
CA THR A 196 -32.30 -4.40 9.13
C THR A 196 -33.31 -4.45 10.28
N SER A 197 -34.43 -3.74 10.13
CA SER A 197 -35.66 -4.17 10.79
C SER A 197 -36.12 -5.47 10.12
N VAL A 198 -35.53 -6.60 10.52
CA VAL A 198 -36.18 -7.88 10.29
C VAL A 198 -37.16 -8.05 11.44
N PHE A 199 -38.41 -7.72 11.17
CA PHE A 199 -39.52 -8.23 11.95
C PHE A 199 -39.44 -9.76 12.02
N ALA A 200 -39.42 -10.29 13.23
CA ALA A 200 -40.13 -11.50 13.64
C ALA A 200 -40.45 -11.37 15.13
#